data_AF-A0A8S3DCV1-F1
#
_entry.id   AF-A0A8S3DCV1-F1
#
_cell.length_a   1.000
_cell.length_b   1.000
_cell.length_c   1.000
_cell.angle_alpha   90.00
_cell.angle_beta   90.00
_cell.angle_gamma   90.00
#
_symmetry.space_group_name_H-M   'P 1'
#
loop_
_entity.id
_entity.type
_entity.pdbx_description
1 polymer ?
#
loop_
_entity_poly.entity_id
_entity_poly.type
_entity_poly.pdbx_seq_one_letter_code
_entity_poly.pdbx_strand_id
1 'polypeptide(L)' 'RSGQKVLVAAHGNSLRALIKYLDKVSDDEIVQLNLPTGIPLVYELDEKLNPIKHYYVAPDDIV' A
#
# COMPACT_ATOMS: atom_id res chain seq x y z
N ARG A 1 6.58 -10.64 16.30
CA ARG A 1 6.49 -9.23 15.84
C ARG A 1 7.39 -8.37 16.70
N SER A 2 8.12 -7.42 16.13
CA SER A 2 9.06 -6.54 16.84
C SER A 2 8.49 -5.15 17.17
N GLY A 3 7.24 -4.85 16.76
CA GLY A 3 6.62 -3.53 16.97
C GLY A 3 7.24 -2.41 16.13
N GLN A 4 8.01 -2.76 15.09
CA GLN A 4 8.73 -1.79 14.27
C GLN A 4 7.83 -1.16 13.21
N LYS A 5 8.06 0.13 12.94
CA LYS A 5 7.52 0.84 11.78
C LYS A 5 8.42 0.54 10.59
N VAL A 6 7.89 -0.11 9.56
CA VAL A 6 8.64 -0.57 8.39
C VAL A 6 8.39 0.37 7.22
N LEU A 7 9.45 0.80 6.54
CA LEU A 7 9.39 1.53 5.28
C LEU A 7 9.83 0.59 4.14
N VAL A 8 9.01 0.51 3.09
CA VAL A 8 9.32 -0.28 1.88
C VAL A 8 9.43 0.68 0.69
N ALA A 9 10.63 0.77 0.10
CA ALA A 9 10.87 1.50 -1.14
C ALA A 9 11.11 0.49 -2.27
N ALA A 10 10.22 0.44 -3.24
CA ALA A 10 10.24 -0.53 -4.33
C ALA A 10 9.67 0.07 -5.62
N HIS A 11 9.40 -0.77 -6.63
CA HIS A 11 8.88 -0.36 -7.93
C HIS A 11 7.40 -0.73 -8.07
N GLY A 12 6.72 -0.13 -9.06
CA GLY A 12 5.26 -0.24 -9.21
C GLY A 12 4.72 -1.68 -9.23
N ASN A 13 5.37 -2.62 -9.92
CA ASN A 13 4.89 -4.01 -9.99
C ASN A 13 5.05 -4.74 -8.65
N SER A 14 6.16 -4.54 -7.95
CA SER A 14 6.40 -5.15 -6.63
C SER A 14 5.44 -4.59 -5.58
N LEU A 15 5.18 -3.28 -5.61
CA LEU A 15 4.20 -2.64 -4.73
C LEU A 15 2.78 -3.10 -5.04
N ARG A 16 2.40 -3.19 -6.33
CA ARG A 16 1.11 -3.77 -6.74
C ARG A 16 0.93 -5.20 -6.24
N ALA A 17 1.96 -6.05 -6.31
CA ALA A 17 1.88 -7.39 -5.77
C ALA A 17 1.62 -7.42 -4.26
N LEU A 18 2.26 -6.52 -3.50
CA LEU A 18 2.04 -6.39 -2.07
C LEU A 18 0.63 -5.89 -1.74
N ILE A 19 0.15 -4.87 -2.46
CA ILE A 19 -1.20 -4.33 -2.32
C ILE A 19 -2.25 -5.38 -2.64
N LYS A 20 -2.08 -6.12 -3.75
CA LYS A 20 -2.94 -7.24 -4.12
C LYS A 20 -3.06 -8.27 -3.00
N TYR A 21 -1.93 -8.61 -2.37
CA TYR A 21 -1.90 -9.56 -1.26
C TYR A 21 -2.62 -9.04 -0.01
N LEU A 22 -2.37 -7.78 0.37
CA LEU A 22 -2.96 -7.17 1.57
C LEU A 22 -4.46 -6.93 1.40
N ASP A 23 -4.85 -6.28 0.31
CA ASP A 23 -6.24 -5.83 0.07
C ASP A 23 -7.08 -6.88 -0.68
N LYS A 24 -6.49 -8.04 -1.00
CA LYS A 24 -7.15 -9.15 -1.72
C LYS A 24 -7.79 -8.71 -3.04
N VAL A 25 -7.14 -7.77 -3.72
CA VAL A 25 -7.56 -7.23 -5.02
C VAL A 25 -7.53 -8.35 -6.07
N SER A 26 -8.54 -8.39 -6.93
CA SER A 26 -8.58 -9.35 -8.04
C SER A 26 -7.50 -9.08 -9.09
N ASP A 27 -7.24 -10.08 -9.94
CA ASP A 27 -6.27 -9.96 -11.04
C ASP A 27 -6.66 -8.88 -12.05
N ASP A 28 -7.95 -8.67 -12.27
CA ASP A 28 -8.45 -7.65 -13.20
C ASP A 28 -8.33 -6.25 -12.61
N GLU A 29 -8.66 -6.08 -11.32
CA GLU A 29 -8.58 -4.80 -10.63
C GLU A 29 -7.14 -4.34 -10.42
N ILE A 30 -6.21 -5.26 -10.10
CA ILE A 30 -4.82 -4.87 -9.82
C ILE A 30 -4.10 -4.31 -11.07
N VAL A 31 -4.54 -4.72 -12.26
CA VAL A 31 -4.00 -4.22 -13.53
C VAL A 31 -4.41 -2.77 -13.76
N GLN A 32 -5.56 -2.36 -13.24
CA GLN A 32 -6.06 -0.98 -13.32
C GLN A 32 -5.50 -0.07 -12.21
N LEU A 33 -4.84 -0.63 -11.20
CA LEU A 33 -4.30 0.13 -10.08
C LEU A 33 -3.09 0.98 -10.51
N ASN A 34 -3.28 2.30 -10.56
CA ASN A 34 -2.21 3.27 -10.76
C ASN A 34 -1.66 3.75 -9.42
N LEU A 35 -0.37 3.46 -9.18
CA LEU A 35 0.35 3.95 -8.00
C LEU A 35 1.08 5.26 -8.34
N PRO A 36 0.78 6.36 -7.65
CA PRO A 36 1.51 7.61 -7.85
C PRO A 36 2.97 7.46 -7.43
N THR A 37 3.87 8.07 -8.20
CA THR A 37 5.31 8.05 -7.88
C THR A 37 5.61 9.11 -6.84
N GLY A 38 6.36 8.73 -5.80
CA GLY A 38 6.82 9.68 -4.77
C GLY A 38 5.76 10.07 -3.73
N ILE A 39 4.57 9.47 -3.76
CA ILE A 39 3.54 9.66 -2.73
C ILE A 39 3.51 8.43 -1.80
N PRO A 40 3.80 8.58 -0.50
CA PRO A 40 3.71 7.49 0.46
C PRO A 40 2.28 6.93 0.60
N LEU A 41 2.16 5.59 0.51
CA LEU A 41 0.97 4.84 0.87
C LEU A 41 1.19 4.18 2.23
N VAL A 42 0.39 4.56 3.23
CA VAL A 42 0.49 4.05 4.61
C VAL A 42 -0.54 2.93 4.81
N TYR A 43 -0.09 1.81 5.38
CA TYR A 43 -0.96 0.72 5.85
C TYR A 43 -0.93 0.65 7.37
N GLU A 44 -2.11 0.63 7.99
CA GLU A 44 -2.27 0.26 9.39
C GLU A 44 -2.75 -1.19 9.45
N LEU A 45 -2.02 -2.04 10.17
CA LEU A 45 -2.26 -3.49 10.20
C LEU A 45 -2.64 -3.95 11.62
N ASP A 46 -3.55 -4.91 11.71
CA ASP A 46 -3.91 -5.59 12.97
C ASP A 46 -2.79 -6.53 13.45
N GLU A 47 -3.00 -7.28 14.54
CA GLU A 47 -2.02 -8.25 15.07
C GLU A 47 -1.75 -9.46 14.16
N LYS A 48 -2.64 -9.74 13.21
CA LYS A 48 -2.58 -10.84 12.25
C LYS A 48 -2.08 -10.42 10.86
N LEU A 49 -1.67 -9.16 10.71
CA LEU A 49 -1.19 -8.52 9.47
C LEU A 49 -2.31 -8.26 8.46
N ASN A 50 -3.56 -8.24 8.90
CA ASN A 50 -4.66 -7.79 8.06
C ASN A 50 -4.67 -6.25 8.04
N PRO A 51 -4.92 -5.63 6.88
CA PRO A 51 -5.12 -4.19 6.81
C PRO A 51 -6.38 -3.76 7.56
N ILE A 52 -6.23 -2.73 8.39
CA ILE A 52 -7.32 -2.01 9.06
C ILE A 52 -7.76 -0.85 8.16
N LYS A 53 -6.81 -0.11 7.61
CA LYS A 53 -7.01 0.95 6.62
C LYS A 53 -5.70 1.26 5.90
N HIS A 54 -5.82 1.89 4.74
CA HIS A 54 -4.70 2.48 4.02
C HIS A 54 -5.06 3.88 3.53
N TYR A 55 -4.06 4.76 3.39
CA TYR A 55 -4.24 6.11 2.88
C TYR A 55 -2.93 6.66 2.31
N TYR A 56 -3.06 7.54 1.31
CA TYR A 56 -1.94 8.31 0.82
C TYR A 56 -1.63 9.47 1.77
N VAL A 57 -0.35 9.76 1.95
CA VAL A 57 0.11 10.96 2.65
C VAL A 57 0.74 11.88 1.61
N ALA A 58 0.01 12.91 1.22
CA ALA A 58 0.48 13.95 0.32
C ALA A 58 0.09 15.33 0.87
N PRO A 59 0.82 16.38 0.49
CA PRO A 59 0.39 17.76 0.66
C PRO A 59 -1.02 18.01 0.07
N ASP A 60 -1.78 18.94 0.67
CA ASP A 60 -3.18 19.23 0.31
C ASP A 60 -3.40 19.60 -1.17
N ASP A 61 -2.33 20.02 -1.87
CA ASP A 61 -2.34 20.42 -3.28
C ASP A 61 -2.11 19.26 -4.27
N ILE A 62 -1.91 18.03 -3.80
CA ILE A 62 -1.56 16.86 -4.63
C ILE A 62 -2.65 15.76 -4.64
N VAL A 63 -3.72 15.86 -3.83
CA VAL A 63 -4.76 14.82 -3.69
C VAL A 63 -6.15 15.32 -4.11
#